data_AF-A3J618-F1
#
_entry.id   AF-A3J618-F1
#
_cell.length_a   1.000
_cell.length_b   1.000
_cell.length_c   1.000
_cell.angle_alpha   90.00
_cell.angle_beta   90.00
_cell.angle_gamma   90.00
#
_symmetry.space_group_name_H-M   'P 1'
#
loop_
_entity.id
_entity.type
_entity.pdbx_description
1 polymer ?
#
loop_
_entity_poly.entity_id
_entity_poly.type
_entity_poly.pdbx_seq_one_letter_code
_entity_poly.pdbx_strand_id
1 'polypeptide(L)'
;MHFLIGFSIFLFFCIYWLRKKKISYFKIIAISSISLYLISILSLQYFDYVDKQELKKFDLNNNGKIEGNEYTYEYEQLELNIINDNGTNLFYIFGYPFCLVYSIITVLIFYIATKLLTF
;
A
#
# COMPACT_ATOMS: atom_id res chain seq x y z
N MET A 1 -13.07 4.53 2.64
CA MET A 1 -13.75 3.25 2.97
C MET A 1 -14.17 2.44 1.74
N HIS A 2 -14.79 3.02 0.71
CA HIS A 2 -15.27 2.27 -0.46
C HIS A 2 -14.19 1.52 -1.25
N PHE A 3 -12.99 2.09 -1.34
CA PHE A 3 -11.85 1.45 -2.03
C PHE A 3 -11.46 0.10 -1.40
N LEU A 4 -11.34 0.05 -0.07
CA LEU A 4 -10.97 -1.17 0.66
C LEU A 4 -12.03 -2.28 0.51
N ILE A 5 -13.30 -1.90 0.48
CA ILE A 5 -14.41 -2.84 0.29
C ILE A 5 -14.35 -3.44 -1.12
N GLY A 6 -14.22 -2.60 -2.16
CA GLY A 6 -14.10 -3.06 -3.54
C GLY A 6 -12.89 -3.98 -3.75
N PHE A 7 -11.76 -3.63 -3.13
CA PHE A 7 -10.55 -4.42 -3.18
C PHE A 7 -10.69 -5.78 -2.49
N SER A 8 -11.38 -5.84 -1.35
CA SER A 8 -11.68 -7.09 -0.64
C SER A 8 -12.59 -8.01 -1.46
N ILE A 9 -13.59 -7.46 -2.15
CA ILE A 9 -14.47 -8.21 -3.06
C ILE A 9 -13.68 -8.80 -4.23
N PHE A 10 -12.78 -8.00 -4.82
CA PHE A 10 -11.89 -8.47 -5.88
C PHE A 10 -10.99 -9.61 -5.42
N LEU A 11 -10.41 -9.51 -4.23
CA LEU A 11 -9.62 -10.61 -3.63
C LEU A 11 -10.45 -11.88 -3.45
N PHE A 12 -11.70 -11.79 -2.98
CA PHE A 12 -12.58 -12.96 -2.89
C PHE A 12 -12.83 -13.61 -4.25
N PHE A 13 -13.04 -12.81 -5.30
CA PHE A 13 -13.19 -13.33 -6.66
C PHE A 13 -11.91 -14.04 -7.15
N CYS A 14 -10.74 -13.47 -6.89
CA CYS A 14 -9.46 -14.09 -7.20
C CYS A 14 -9.28 -15.42 -6.44
N ILE A 15 -9.57 -15.44 -5.14
CA ILE A 15 -9.48 -16.66 -4.31
C ILE A 15 -10.42 -17.74 -4.87
N TYR A 16 -11.66 -17.38 -5.19
CA TYR A 16 -12.63 -18.29 -5.80
C TYR A 16 -12.09 -18.91 -7.11
N TRP A 17 -11.55 -18.07 -8.00
CA TRP A 17 -11.01 -18.55 -9.28
C TRP A 17 -9.78 -19.45 -9.09
N LEU A 18 -8.87 -19.10 -8.19
CA LEU A 18 -7.67 -19.90 -7.86
C LEU A 18 -8.05 -21.24 -7.22
N ARG A 19 -9.09 -21.25 -6.37
CA ARG A 19 -9.62 -22.48 -5.77
C ARG A 19 -10.31 -23.39 -6.79
N LYS A 20 -10.95 -22.85 -7.83
CA LYS A 20 -11.46 -23.64 -8.97
C LYS A 20 -10.33 -24.39 -9.70
N LYS A 21 -9.12 -23.80 -9.75
CA LYS A 21 -7.91 -24.45 -10.27
C LYS A 21 -7.21 -25.39 -9.27
N LYS A 22 -7.84 -25.70 -8.13
CA LYS A 22 -7.32 -26.56 -7.06
C LYS A 22 -5.99 -26.09 -6.44
N ILE A 23 -5.68 -24.79 -6.50
CA ILE A 23 -4.48 -24.23 -5.87
C ILE A 23 -4.64 -24.25 -4.34
N SER A 24 -3.63 -24.73 -3.61
CA SER A 24 -3.65 -24.79 -2.14
C SER A 24 -3.83 -23.40 -1.50
N TYR A 25 -4.60 -23.33 -0.41
CA TYR A 25 -4.80 -22.09 0.34
C TYR A 25 -3.49 -21.45 0.80
N PHE A 26 -2.49 -22.26 1.18
CA PHE A 26 -1.17 -21.75 1.56
C PHE A 26 -0.49 -20.96 0.43
N LYS A 27 -0.58 -21.47 -0.81
CA LYS A 27 -0.03 -20.77 -1.98
C LYS A 27 -0.79 -19.48 -2.28
N ILE A 28 -2.11 -19.48 -2.08
CA ILE A 28 -2.95 -18.29 -2.26
C ILE A 28 -2.55 -17.22 -1.23
N ILE A 29 -2.40 -17.57 0.05
CA ILE A 29 -1.95 -16.65 1.10
C ILE A 29 -0.57 -16.08 0.77
N ALA A 30 0.38 -16.92 0.35
CA ALA A 30 1.72 -16.48 -0.01
C ALA A 30 1.72 -15.49 -1.18
N ILE A 31 1.02 -15.82 -2.28
CA ILE A 31 0.94 -14.94 -3.45
C ILE A 31 0.23 -13.63 -3.09
N SER A 32 -0.92 -13.70 -2.41
CA SER A 32 -1.68 -12.50 -2.02
C SER A 32 -0.86 -11.59 -1.12
N SER A 33 -0.21 -12.12 -0.08
CA SER A 33 0.59 -11.31 0.85
C SER A 33 1.77 -10.62 0.15
N ILE A 34 2.48 -11.33 -0.73
CA ILE A 34 3.58 -10.76 -1.53
C ILE A 34 3.06 -9.68 -2.48
N SER A 35 1.98 -9.95 -3.23
CA SER A 35 1.41 -8.98 -4.17
C SER A 35 0.93 -7.71 -3.47
N LEU A 36 0.27 -7.84 -2.32
CA LEU A 36 -0.17 -6.70 -1.52
C LEU A 36 1.01 -5.85 -1.05
N TYR A 37 2.02 -6.50 -0.50
CA TYR A 37 3.22 -5.81 -0.01
C TYR A 37 3.94 -5.07 -1.13
N LEU A 38 4.10 -5.71 -2.30
CA LEU A 38 4.72 -5.07 -3.47
C LEU A 38 3.92 -3.86 -3.97
N ILE A 39 2.60 -3.99 -4.08
CA ILE A 39 1.74 -2.87 -4.50
C ILE A 39 1.88 -1.70 -3.53
N SER A 40 1.88 -1.97 -2.22
CA SER A 40 2.05 -0.93 -1.21
C SER A 40 3.43 -0.27 -1.27
N ILE A 41 4.52 -1.03 -1.41
CA ILE A 41 5.87 -0.43 -1.59
C ILE A 41 5.94 0.45 -2.83
N LEU A 42 5.40 -0.03 -3.96
CA LEU A 42 5.41 0.74 -5.20
C LEU A 42 4.58 2.02 -5.06
N SER A 43 3.47 1.96 -4.32
CA SER A 43 2.67 3.15 -4.02
C SER A 43 3.45 4.15 -3.17
N LEU A 44 4.17 3.70 -2.14
CA LEU A 44 5.00 4.57 -1.30
C LEU A 44 6.11 5.23 -2.12
N GLN A 45 6.82 4.45 -2.95
CA GLN A 45 7.85 4.99 -3.85
C GLN A 45 7.29 6.03 -4.84
N TYR A 46 6.04 5.83 -5.28
CA TYR A 46 5.37 6.79 -6.14
C TYR A 46 5.06 8.09 -5.39
N PHE A 47 4.57 8.02 -4.16
CA PHE A 47 4.32 9.21 -3.34
C PHE A 47 5.61 9.97 -3.03
N ASP A 48 6.68 9.27 -2.62
CA ASP A 48 8.02 9.88 -2.44
C ASP A 48 8.49 10.62 -3.70
N TYR A 49 8.20 10.06 -4.88
CA TYR A 49 8.55 10.69 -6.15
C TYR A 49 7.72 11.94 -6.42
N VAL A 50 6.41 11.89 -6.15
CA VAL A 50 5.52 13.05 -6.30
C VAL A 50 5.95 14.16 -5.34
N ASP A 51 6.22 13.86 -4.08
CA ASP A 51 6.65 14.82 -3.07
C ASP A 51 7.95 15.51 -3.48
N LYS A 52 8.92 14.75 -4.02
CA LYS A 52 10.15 15.32 -4.60
C LYS A 52 9.89 16.24 -5.79
N GLN A 53 8.91 15.91 -6.64
CA GLN A 53 8.52 16.82 -7.72
C GLN A 53 7.86 18.08 -7.20
N GLU A 54 7.07 18.00 -6.13
CA GLU A 54 6.46 19.18 -5.52
C GLU A 54 7.50 20.09 -4.88
N LEU A 55 8.44 19.54 -4.14
CA LEU A 55 9.59 20.28 -3.58
C LEU A 55 10.40 20.97 -4.68
N LYS A 56 10.59 20.31 -5.84
CA LYS A 56 11.32 20.88 -6.98
C LYS A 56 10.65 22.13 -7.57
N LYS A 57 9.36 22.34 -7.38
CA LYS A 57 8.67 23.56 -7.84
C LYS A 57 9.20 24.83 -7.15
N PHE A 58 9.77 24.67 -5.95
CA PHE A 58 10.33 25.77 -5.16
C PHE A 58 11.81 26.04 -5.45
N ASP A 59 12.51 25.12 -6.14
CA ASP A 59 13.87 25.33 -6.66
C ASP A 59 13.81 26.19 -7.93
N LEU A 60 13.72 27.51 -7.75
CA LEU A 60 13.52 28.48 -8.83
C LEU A 60 14.79 28.64 -9.67
N ASN A 61 15.96 28.49 -9.05
CA ASN A 61 17.26 28.60 -9.71
C ASN A 61 17.75 27.27 -10.33
N ASN A 62 17.03 26.16 -10.13
CA ASN A 62 17.35 24.80 -10.59
C ASN A 62 18.74 24.29 -10.15
N ASN A 63 19.24 24.75 -9.00
CA ASN A 63 20.55 24.34 -8.49
C ASN A 63 20.49 23.06 -7.63
N GLY A 64 19.29 22.50 -7.43
CA GLY A 64 19.04 21.29 -6.66
C GLY A 64 19.02 21.51 -5.14
N LYS A 65 18.99 22.77 -4.69
CA LYS A 65 18.90 23.17 -3.27
C LYS A 65 17.89 24.29 -3.13
N ILE A 66 17.27 24.35 -1.96
CA ILE A 66 16.37 25.45 -1.61
C ILE A 66 17.20 26.51 -0.88
N GLU A 67 17.26 27.70 -1.48
CA GLU A 67 17.92 28.86 -0.89
C GLU A 67 16.97 29.64 0.03
N GLY A 68 17.51 30.50 0.91
CA GLY A 68 16.70 31.20 1.91
C GLY A 68 15.62 32.13 1.32
N ASN A 69 15.79 32.57 0.07
CA ASN A 69 14.78 33.33 -0.69
C ASN A 69 13.69 32.44 -1.33
N GLU A 70 13.95 31.14 -1.48
CA GLU A 70 13.03 30.11 -1.98
C GLU A 70 12.27 29.41 -0.83
N TYR A 71 12.76 29.58 0.40
CA TYR A 71 12.14 29.06 1.62
C TYR A 71 10.87 29.86 1.99
N THR A 72 9.77 29.50 1.35
CA THR A 72 8.45 30.08 1.61
C THR A 72 7.69 29.32 2.70
N TYR A 73 6.64 29.95 3.24
CA TYR A 73 5.75 29.29 4.19
C TYR A 73 5.10 28.02 3.61
N GLU A 74 4.78 28.00 2.32
CA GLU A 74 4.23 26.82 1.63
C GLU A 74 5.25 25.68 1.57
N TYR A 75 6.53 26.00 1.33
CA TYR A 75 7.61 25.02 1.38
C TYR A 75 7.77 24.44 2.79
N GLU A 76 7.79 25.29 3.82
CA GLU A 76 7.93 24.86 5.22
C GLU A 76 6.79 23.90 5.63
N GLN A 77 5.56 24.19 5.22
CA GLN A 77 4.42 23.29 5.47
C GLN A 77 4.56 21.95 4.75
N LEU A 78 5.01 21.95 3.49
CA LEU A 78 5.24 20.73 2.72
C LEU A 78 6.34 19.86 3.35
N GLU A 79 7.45 20.48 3.74
CA GLU A 79 8.57 19.83 4.42
C GLU A 79 8.14 19.22 5.76
N LEU A 80 7.40 19.97 6.58
CA LEU A 80 6.86 19.46 7.85
C LEU A 80 5.90 18.29 7.66
N ASN A 81 5.06 18.32 6.62
CA ASN A 81 4.14 17.22 6.33
C ASN A 81 4.89 15.93 5.95
N ILE A 82 5.96 16.04 5.15
CA ILE A 82 6.80 14.91 4.76
C ILE A 82 7.56 14.35 5.98
N ILE A 83 8.17 15.23 6.79
CA ILE A 83 8.92 14.81 8.00
C ILE A 83 8.01 14.13 9.01
N ASN A 84 6.78 14.62 9.15
CA ASN A 84 5.83 14.09 10.12
C ASN A 84 5.15 12.79 9.63
N ASP A 85 5.39 12.34 8.39
CA ASP A 85 4.91 11.04 7.89
C ASP A 85 5.75 9.88 8.45
N ASN A 86 5.49 9.56 9.72
CA ASN A 86 6.04 8.38 10.38
C ASN A 86 5.41 7.06 9.88
N GLY A 87 4.27 7.13 9.18
CA GLY A 87 3.52 5.94 8.74
C GLY A 87 4.27 5.14 7.68
N THR A 88 4.90 5.84 6.75
CA THR A 88 5.68 5.27 5.64
C THR A 88 6.88 4.45 6.15
N ASN A 89 7.65 4.99 7.10
CA ASN A 89 8.79 4.29 7.71
C ASN A 89 8.38 3.02 8.47
N LEU A 90 7.28 3.09 9.23
CA LEU A 90 6.73 1.93 9.93
C LEU A 90 6.26 0.86 8.93
N PHE A 91 5.69 1.26 7.80
CA PHE A 91 5.24 0.32 6.77
C PHE A 91 6.41 -0.40 6.08
N TYR A 92 7.55 0.24 5.86
CA TYR A 92 8.72 -0.45 5.30
C TYR A 92 9.19 -1.62 6.19
N ILE A 93 9.12 -1.46 7.51
CA ILE A 93 9.57 -2.47 8.48
C ILE A 93 8.48 -3.52 8.76
N PHE A 94 7.23 -3.08 8.98
CA PHE A 94 6.14 -3.95 9.45
C PHE A 94 5.07 -4.26 8.39
N GLY A 95 5.16 -3.66 7.21
CA GLY A 95 4.14 -3.78 6.16
C GLY A 95 3.91 -5.21 5.70
N TYR A 96 4.97 -6.00 5.54
CA TYR A 96 4.82 -7.41 5.12
C TYR A 96 4.06 -8.26 6.16
N PRO A 97 4.42 -8.25 7.46
CA PRO A 97 3.61 -8.87 8.50
C PRO A 97 2.12 -8.48 8.45
N PHE A 98 1.81 -7.20 8.25
CA PHE A 98 0.42 -6.73 8.11
C PHE A 98 -0.27 -7.32 6.87
N CYS A 99 0.39 -7.30 5.71
CA CYS A 99 -0.13 -7.90 4.47
C CYS A 99 -0.36 -9.41 4.61
N LEU A 100 0.52 -10.11 5.34
CA LEU A 100 0.40 -11.53 5.62
C LEU A 100 -0.82 -11.83 6.50
N VAL A 101 -0.96 -11.13 7.64
CA VAL A 101 -2.10 -11.29 8.54
C VAL A 101 -3.42 -10.99 7.82
N TYR A 102 -3.45 -9.90 7.04
CA TYR A 102 -4.62 -9.56 6.23
C TYR A 102 -4.97 -10.69 5.25
N SER A 103 -3.99 -11.23 4.53
CA SER A 103 -4.21 -12.33 3.58
C SER A 103 -4.73 -13.60 4.26
N ILE A 104 -4.22 -13.92 5.46
CA ILE A 104 -4.69 -15.05 6.27
C ILE A 104 -6.17 -14.84 6.64
N ILE A 105 -6.53 -13.67 7.15
CA ILE A 105 -7.90 -13.33 7.56
C ILE A 105 -8.85 -13.43 6.35
N THR A 106 -8.49 -12.85 5.20
CA THR A 106 -9.33 -12.89 3.99
C THR A 106 -9.57 -14.32 3.53
N VAL A 107 -8.52 -15.15 3.47
CA VAL A 107 -8.65 -16.56 3.06
C VAL A 107 -9.48 -17.36 4.06
N LEU A 108 -9.35 -17.09 5.36
CA LEU A 108 -10.12 -17.74 6.41
C LEU A 108 -11.62 -17.39 6.32
N ILE A 109 -11.95 -16.10 6.11
CA ILE A 109 -13.33 -15.66 5.86
C ILE A 109 -13.90 -16.37 4.63
N PHE A 110 -13.15 -16.43 3.53
CA PHE A 110 -13.58 -17.12 2.32
C PHE A 110 -13.85 -18.61 2.57
N TYR A 111 -12.96 -19.28 3.32
CA TYR A 111 -13.11 -20.69 3.66
C TYR A 111 -14.38 -20.95 4.48
N ILE A 112 -14.65 -20.12 5.49
CA ILE A 112 -15.85 -20.24 6.32
C ILE A 112 -17.12 -19.97 5.49
N ALA A 113 -17.12 -18.90 4.69
CA ALA A 113 -18.26 -18.54 3.85
C ALA A 113 -18.61 -19.64 2.85
N THR A 114 -17.60 -20.22 2.18
CA THR A 114 -17.83 -21.34 1.26
C THR A 114 -18.34 -22.59 1.98
N LYS A 115 -17.79 -22.93 3.16
CA LYS A 115 -18.29 -24.03 3.99
C LYS A 115 -19.76 -23.87 4.40
N LEU A 116 -20.18 -22.65 4.75
CA LEU A 116 -21.56 -22.35 5.14
C LEU A 116 -22.55 -22.38 3.96
N LEU A 117 -22.11 -21.93 2.78
CA LEU A 117 -22.94 -21.88 1.56
C LEU A 117 -23.07 -23.23 0.84
N THR A 118 -22.22 -24.21 1.15
CA THR A 118 -22.26 -25.56 0.55
C THR A 118 -22.99 -26.58 1.45
N PHE A 119 -23.64 -26.10 2.52
CA PHE A 119 -24.58 -26.88 3.34
C PHE A 119 -26.00 -26.72 2.78
#